data_AF-H3CJY2-F1
#
_entry.id   AF-H3CJY2-F1
#
_cell.length_a   1.000
_cell.length_b   1.000
_cell.length_c   1.000
_cell.angle_alpha   90.00
_cell.angle_beta   90.00
_cell.angle_gamma   90.00
#
_symmetry.space_group_name_H-M   'P 1'
#
loop_
_entity.id
_entity.type
_entity.pdbx_description
1 polymer ?
#
loop_
_entity_poly.entity_id
_entity_poly.type
_entity_poly.pdbx_seq_one_letter_code
_entity_poly.pdbx_strand_id
1 'polypeptide(L)' 'MFLKRQVFCALLLLGAGLPRLAARPLLVFLIDGFRHDYMDDLQNLPGFRELVHNGVKVDYMTPDFPSLSYPNYYTLMT' A
#
# COMPACT_ATOMS: atom_id res chain seq x y z
N MET A 1 -23.62 0.27 -45.28
CA MET A 1 -22.75 1.19 -44.50
C MET A 1 -23.09 1.20 -43.00
N PHE A 2 -24.37 1.11 -42.61
CA PHE A 2 -24.80 1.14 -41.20
C PHE A 2 -24.43 -0.10 -40.36
N LEU A 3 -24.45 -1.31 -40.94
CA LEU A 3 -24.21 -2.56 -40.18
C LEU A 3 -22.76 -2.71 -39.70
N LYS A 4 -21.77 -2.22 -40.48
CA LYS A 4 -20.35 -2.26 -40.12
C LYS A 4 -20.04 -1.39 -38.89
N ARG A 5 -20.78 -0.29 -38.69
CA ARG A 5 -20.60 0.63 -37.56
C ARG A 5 -21.09 0.02 -36.24
N GLN A 6 -22.17 -0.75 -36.30
CA GLN A 6 -22.73 -1.45 -35.13
C GLN A 6 -21.82 -2.59 -34.65
N VAL A 7 -21.28 -3.39 -35.58
CA VAL A 7 -20.33 -4.46 -35.25
C VAL A 7 -19.04 -3.90 -34.66
N PHE A 8 -18.57 -2.76 -35.16
CA PHE A 8 -17.36 -2.09 -34.63
C PHE A 8 -17.57 -1.58 -33.20
N CYS A 9 -18.72 -0.99 -32.88
CA CYS A 9 -19.06 -0.58 -31.51
C CYS A 9 -19.19 -1.78 -30.56
N ALA A 10 -19.77 -2.90 -31.03
CA ALA A 10 -19.89 -4.11 -30.23
C ALA A 10 -18.53 -4.75 -29.91
N LEU A 11 -17.58 -4.73 -30.86
CA LEU A 11 -16.20 -5.21 -30.63
C LEU A 11 -15.43 -4.30 -29.66
N LEU A 12 -15.65 -2.99 -29.71
CA LEU A 12 -15.02 -2.02 -28.80
C LEU A 12 -15.51 -2.18 -27.35
N LEU A 13 -16.78 -2.52 -27.17
CA LEU A 13 -17.37 -2.79 -25.86
C LEU A 13 -16.91 -4.12 -25.26
N LEU A 14 -16.58 -5.12 -26.10
CA LEU A 14 -16.05 -6.40 -25.63
C LEU A 14 -14.59 -6.31 -25.14
N GLY A 15 -13.81 -5.36 -25.65
CA GLY A 15 -12.40 -5.17 -25.26
C GLY A 15 -12.18 -4.41 -23.95
N ALA A 16 -13.18 -3.68 -23.46
CA ALA A 16 -13.06 -2.82 -22.27
C ALA A 16 -13.38 -3.55 -20.93
N GLY A 17 -13.82 -4.80 -21.00
CA GLY A 17 -14.47 -5.49 -19.87
C GLY A 17 -13.67 -6.59 -19.19
N LEU A 18 -12.42 -6.87 -19.58
CA LEU A 18 -11.62 -7.85 -18.84
C LEU A 18 -11.36 -7.27 -17.44
N PRO A 19 -11.85 -7.90 -16.35
CA PRO A 19 -11.47 -7.49 -15.02
C PRO A 19 -9.96 -7.71 -14.96
N ARG A 20 -9.21 -6.61 -14.97
CA ARG A 20 -7.80 -6.65 -14.58
C ARG A 20 -7.84 -7.25 -13.18
N LEU A 21 -7.39 -8.50 -13.04
CA LEU A 21 -7.29 -9.17 -11.75
C LEU A 21 -6.68 -8.14 -10.81
N ALA A 22 -7.49 -7.66 -9.86
CA ALA A 22 -7.15 -6.48 -9.09
C ALA A 22 -6.00 -6.86 -8.17
N ALA A 23 -4.78 -6.81 -8.70
CA ALA A 23 -3.58 -6.99 -7.94
C ALA A 23 -3.65 -5.95 -6.82
N ARG A 24 -3.61 -6.42 -5.59
CA ARG A 24 -3.47 -5.59 -4.40
C ARG A 24 -1.97 -5.57 -4.10
N PRO A 25 -1.19 -4.70 -4.75
CA PRO A 25 0.25 -4.67 -4.52
C PRO A 25 0.50 -4.38 -3.04
N LEU A 26 1.45 -5.11 -2.45
CA LEU A 26 1.94 -4.80 -1.13
C LEU A 26 2.96 -3.68 -1.26
N LEU A 27 2.71 -2.56 -0.59
CA LEU A 27 3.65 -1.46 -0.46
C LEU A 27 4.15 -1.42 0.99
N VAL A 28 5.47 -1.53 1.16
CA VAL A 28 6.12 -1.44 2.47
C VAL A 28 6.91 -0.15 2.56
N PHE A 29 6.63 0.67 3.58
CA PHE A 29 7.38 1.87 3.89
C PHE A 29 8.35 1.58 5.03
N LEU A 30 9.65 1.79 4.79
CA LEU A 30 10.68 1.74 5.84
C LEU A 30 11.05 3.18 6.20
N ILE A 31 10.78 3.58 7.44
CA ILE A 31 11.08 4.91 7.95
C ILE A 31 12.14 4.77 9.03
N ASP A 32 13.36 5.23 8.74
CA ASP A 32 14.50 5.02 9.63
C ASP A 32 14.37 5.80 10.94
N GLY A 33 14.77 5.16 12.05
CA GLY A 33 14.76 5.76 13.37
C GLY A 33 13.37 6.19 13.87
N PHE A 34 12.29 5.69 13.27
CA PHE A 34 10.93 6.05 13.66
C PHE A 34 10.48 5.28 14.91
N ARG A 35 10.69 5.89 16.09
CA ARG A 35 10.41 5.26 17.38
C ARG A 35 8.91 5.20 17.66
N HIS A 36 8.48 4.19 18.42
CA HIS A 36 7.06 3.88 18.63
C HIS A 36 6.24 5.03 19.23
N ASP A 37 6.86 5.85 20.08
CA ASP A 37 6.26 7.00 20.78
C ASP A 37 6.13 8.25 19.91
N TYR A 38 6.75 8.29 18.73
CA TYR A 38 6.56 9.41 17.80
C TYR A 38 5.13 9.47 17.25
N MET A 39 4.35 8.40 17.41
CA MET A 39 2.93 8.33 17.06
C MET A 39 2.00 8.72 18.20
N ASP A 40 2.50 9.22 19.32
CA ASP A 40 1.64 9.71 20.40
C ASP A 40 1.07 11.10 20.08
N ASP A 41 1.78 11.89 19.26
CA ASP A 41 1.32 13.16 18.71
C ASP A 41 0.88 13.05 17.24
N LEU A 42 -0.20 12.31 16.99
CA LEU A 42 -0.79 12.17 15.65
C LEU A 42 -1.35 13.48 15.07
N GLN A 43 -1.48 14.55 15.86
CA GLN A 43 -2.06 15.80 15.36
C GLN A 43 -1.20 16.43 14.27
N ASN A 44 0.12 16.27 14.37
CA ASN A 44 1.09 16.80 13.41
C ASN A 44 1.30 15.88 12.18
N LEU A 45 0.64 14.73 12.12
CA LEU A 45 0.86 13.68 11.12
C LEU A 45 -0.48 13.23 10.48
N PRO A 46 -1.13 14.08 9.66
CA PRO A 46 -2.48 13.81 9.16
C PRO A 46 -2.59 12.52 8.33
N GLY A 47 -1.56 12.16 7.56
CA GLY A 47 -1.53 10.92 6.79
C GLY A 47 -1.44 9.67 7.67
N PHE A 48 -0.59 9.69 8.70
CA PHE A 48 -0.49 8.57 9.64
C PHE A 48 -1.75 8.43 10.50
N ARG A 49 -2.40 9.55 10.85
CA ARG A 49 -3.70 9.52 11.52
C ARG A 49 -4.74 8.75 10.70
N GLU A 50 -4.79 8.97 9.39
CA GLU A 50 -5.70 8.25 8.50
C GLU A 50 -5.34 6.75 8.40
N LEU A 51 -4.04 6.42 8.30
CA LEU A 51 -3.55 5.04 8.29
C LEU A 51 -3.91 4.27 9.57
N VAL A 52 -3.80 4.91 10.74
CA VAL A 52 -4.16 4.30 12.02
C VAL A 52 -5.68 4.16 12.15
N HIS A 53 -6.45 5.17 11.73
CA HIS A 53 -7.92 5.14 11.78
C HIS A 53 -8.53 4.06 10.88
N ASN A 54 -7.99 3.89 9.66
CA ASN A 54 -8.50 2.96 8.66
C ASN A 54 -7.74 1.62 8.62
N GLY A 55 -6.77 1.43 9.51
CA GLY A 55 -5.85 0.29 9.50
C GLY A 55 -5.64 -0.31 10.89
N VAL A 56 -4.47 -0.93 11.09
CA VAL A 56 -4.08 -1.58 12.34
C VAL A 56 -2.77 -0.97 12.84
N LYS A 57 -2.74 -0.57 14.12
CA LYS A 57 -1.56 -0.09 14.84
C LYS A 57 -1.26 -1.04 16.00
N VAL A 58 0.03 -1.27 16.25
CA VAL A 58 0.55 -1.93 17.46
C VAL A 58 1.26 -0.91 18.35
N ASP A 59 1.43 -1.22 19.64
CA ASP A 59 2.05 -0.29 20.60
C ASP A 59 3.55 -0.06 20.32
N TYR A 60 4.27 -1.11 19.93
CA TYR A 60 5.66 -1.06 19.49
C TYR A 60 6.06 -2.32 18.71
N MET A 61 7.21 -2.26 18.02
CA MET A 61 7.91 -3.43 17.48
C MET A 61 9.25 -3.61 18.21
N THR A 62 9.62 -4.86 18.48
CA THR A 62 10.94 -5.20 19.03
C THR A 62 11.95 -5.28 17.88
N PRO A 63 12.99 -4.43 17.86
CA PRO A 63 14.03 -4.50 16.82
C PRO A 63 15.01 -5.64 17.09
N ASP A 64 15.67 -6.11 16.04
CA ASP A 64 16.79 -7.03 16.16
C ASP A 64 18.01 -6.34 16.79
N PHE A 65 18.82 -7.13 17.50
CA PHE A 65 20.09 -6.67 18.04
C PHE A 65 21.26 -7.03 17.09
N PRO A 66 22.16 -6.08 16.77
CA PRO A 66 22.14 -4.68 17.17
C PRO A 66 21.05 -3.89 16.44
N SER A 67 20.48 -2.88 17.10
CA SER A 67 19.38 -2.04 16.59
C SER A 67 19.87 -1.04 15.52
N LEU A 68 20.41 -1.57 14.43
CA LEU A 68 20.90 -0.85 13.26
C LEU A 68 19.95 -1.03 12.08
N SER A 69 19.90 -0.05 11.18
CA SER A 69 18.97 -0.01 10.05
C SER A 69 19.13 -1.21 9.12
N TYR A 70 20.37 -1.52 8.70
CA TYR A 70 20.60 -2.59 7.72
C TYR A 70 20.20 -3.99 8.23
N PRO A 71 20.64 -4.46 9.43
CA PRO A 71 20.16 -5.72 9.99
C PRO A 71 18.64 -5.79 10.13
N ASN A 72 17.99 -4.76 10.69
CA ASN A 72 16.55 -4.77 10.91
C ASN A 72 15.75 -4.79 9.59
N TYR A 73 16.16 -4.00 8.59
CA TYR A 73 15.47 -4.01 7.30
C TYR A 73 15.62 -5.34 6.57
N TYR A 74 16.78 -5.99 6.71
CA TYR A 74 16.99 -7.30 6.11
C TYR A 74 16.10 -8.36 6.77
N THR A 75 16.06 -8.43 8.11
CA THR A 75 15.21 -9.39 8.83
C THR A 75 13.71 -9.21 8.52
N LEU A 76 13.23 -7.98 8.32
CA LEU A 76 11.83 -7.75 7.95
C LEU A 76 11.47 -8.29 6.56
N MET A 77 12.46 -8.52 5.71
CA MET A 77 12.28 -8.91 4.31
C MET A 77 12.63 -10.38 4.04
N THR A 78 13.09 -11.13 5.06
CA THR A 78 13.50 -12.54 4.97
C THR A 78 12.83 -13.39 6.03
#